data_AF-A0A1V5TG98-F1
#
_entry.id   AF-A0A1V5TG98-F1
#
_cell.length_a   1.000
_cell.length_b   1.000
_cell.length_c   1.000
_cell.angle_alpha   90.00
_cell.angle_beta   90.00
_cell.angle_gamma   90.00
#
_symmetry.space_group_name_H-M   'P 1'
#
loop_
_entity.id
_entity.type
_entity.pdbx_description
1 polymer ?
#
loop_
_entity_poly.entity_id
_entity_poly.type
_entity_poly.pdbx_seq_one_letter_code
_entity_poly.pdbx_strand_id
1 'polypeptide(L)'
;MILHAKFINKEQPTLLIKKTSKLKTEKDYIVKIIDSKKKDAVLNGYLRNFNSEYFGMKFSHKIMEAFGLEYNKEYEVEVEEEK
;
A
#
# COMPACT_ATOMS: atom_id res chain seq x y z
N MET A 1 4.56 -11.49 0.90
CA MET A 1 3.99 -11.66 2.27
C MET A 1 2.68 -10.91 2.36
N ILE A 2 1.65 -11.43 3.04
CA ILE A 2 0.34 -10.75 3.14
C ILE A 2 0.29 -9.87 4.40
N LEU A 3 -0.11 -8.61 4.24
CA LEU A 3 -0.25 -7.61 5.31
C LEU A 3 -1.57 -6.86 5.16
N HIS A 4 -2.01 -6.20 6.22
CA HIS A 4 -3.17 -5.30 6.17
C HIS A 4 -2.73 -3.88 5.84
N ALA A 5 -3.51 -3.23 4.98
CA ALA A 5 -3.26 -1.86 4.57
C ALA A 5 -4.55 -1.06 4.41
N LYS A 6 -4.43 0.26 4.47
CA LYS A 6 -5.57 1.18 4.36
C LYS A 6 -5.15 2.46 3.68
N PHE A 7 -5.96 2.92 2.72
CA PHE A 7 -5.76 4.24 2.13
C PHE A 7 -6.31 5.33 3.04
N ILE A 8 -5.47 6.32 3.29
CA ILE A 8 -5.79 7.55 4.02
C ILE A 8 -5.52 8.77 3.16
N ASN A 9 -5.96 9.92 3.65
CA ASN A 9 -5.72 11.25 3.09
C ASN A 9 -6.32 11.45 1.69
N LYS A 10 -7.42 12.22 1.62
CA LYS A 10 -8.15 12.53 0.38
C LYS A 10 -7.48 13.59 -0.49
N GLU A 11 -6.48 14.32 -0.01
CA GLU A 11 -5.72 15.26 -0.84
C GLU A 11 -4.57 14.53 -1.53
N GLN A 12 -3.84 13.69 -0.78
CA GLN A 12 -2.78 12.85 -1.29
C GLN A 12 -2.95 11.40 -0.78
N PRO A 13 -3.54 10.52 -1.60
CA PRO A 13 -3.75 9.12 -1.27
C PRO A 13 -2.48 8.48 -0.74
N THR A 14 -2.56 7.94 0.47
CA THR A 14 -1.43 7.25 1.09
C THR A 14 -1.89 5.91 1.60
N LEU A 15 -1.29 4.84 1.08
CA LEU A 15 -1.49 3.49 1.58
C LEU A 15 -0.63 3.31 2.83
N LEU A 16 -1.27 3.07 3.98
CA LEU A 16 -0.57 2.72 5.21
C LEU A 16 -0.42 1.21 5.31
N ILE A 17 0.80 0.76 5.58
CA ILE A 17 1.13 -0.65 5.83
C ILE A 17 1.77 -0.72 7.22
N LYS A 18 1.25 -1.59 8.10
CA LYS A 18 1.79 -1.72 9.46
C LYS A 18 3.24 -2.21 9.41
N LYS A 19 4.13 -1.58 10.18
CA LYS A 19 5.54 -1.97 10.24
C LYS A 19 5.67 -3.38 10.78
N THR A 20 6.53 -4.16 10.13
CA THR A 20 6.97 -5.47 10.60
C THR A 20 8.48 -5.53 10.53
N SER A 21 9.11 -6.39 11.33
CA SER A 21 10.57 -6.57 11.33
C SER A 21 11.14 -7.07 10.00
N LYS A 22 10.27 -7.49 9.07
CA LYS A 22 10.64 -8.02 7.75
C LYS A 22 10.71 -6.94 6.67
N LEU A 23 10.19 -5.73 6.92
CA LEU A 23 10.18 -4.63 5.94
C LEU A 23 11.21 -3.56 6.32
N LYS A 24 11.88 -2.99 5.31
CA LYS A 24 12.96 -2.00 5.45
C LYS A 24 12.66 -0.80 4.56
N THR A 25 13.09 0.40 4.94
CA THR A 25 12.79 1.63 4.17
C THR A 25 13.67 1.87 2.95
N GLU A 26 14.78 1.14 2.83
CA GLU A 26 15.79 1.33 1.76
C GLU A 26 15.66 0.27 0.65
N LYS A 27 14.50 -0.36 0.56
CA LYS A 27 14.20 -1.42 -0.40
C LYS A 27 13.01 -1.01 -1.25
N ASP A 28 13.05 -1.39 -2.53
CA ASP A 28 11.89 -1.36 -3.41
C ASP A 28 10.98 -2.53 -3.11
N TYR A 29 9.68 -2.24 -3.10
CA TYR A 29 8.66 -3.25 -2.86
C TYR A 29 7.62 -3.22 -3.96
N ILE A 30 7.30 -4.41 -4.46
CA ILE A 30 6.11 -4.65 -5.24
C ILE A 30 4.98 -4.92 -4.24
N VAL A 31 3.96 -4.07 -4.26
CA VAL A 31 2.77 -4.15 -3.42
C VAL A 31 1.57 -4.47 -4.30
N LYS A 32 1.05 -5.68 -4.16
CA LYS A 32 -0.16 -6.15 -4.83
C LYS A 32 -1.34 -6.07 -3.87
N ILE A 33 -2.31 -5.20 -4.16
CA ILE A 33 -3.56 -5.11 -3.41
C ILE A 33 -4.49 -6.22 -3.90
N ILE A 34 -4.96 -7.04 -2.96
CA ILE A 34 -5.90 -8.13 -3.19
C ILE A 34 -7.28 -7.64 -2.71
N ASP A 35 -8.21 -7.41 -3.65
CA ASP A 35 -9.59 -7.06 -3.34
C ASP A 35 -10.51 -8.07 -4.03
N SER A 36 -11.14 -8.96 -3.25
CA SER A 36 -11.98 -10.04 -3.78
C SER A 36 -13.16 -9.58 -4.64
N LYS A 37 -13.51 -8.29 -4.61
CA LYS A 37 -14.58 -7.68 -5.42
C LYS A 37 -14.08 -6.85 -6.60
N LYS A 38 -12.78 -6.52 -6.67
CA LYS A 38 -12.20 -5.60 -7.66
C LYS A 38 -10.95 -6.22 -8.28
N LYS A 39 -10.48 -5.67 -9.40
CA LYS A 39 -9.26 -6.20 -10.04
C LYS A 39 -8.07 -6.03 -9.09
N ASP A 40 -7.21 -7.05 -9.00
CA ASP A 40 -5.93 -6.93 -8.30
C ASP A 40 -5.16 -5.69 -8.80
N ALA A 41 -4.66 -4.87 -7.89
CA ALA A 41 -3.85 -3.70 -8.22
C ALA A 41 -2.40 -3.96 -7.86
N VAL A 42 -1.53 -4.07 -8.86
CA VAL A 42 -0.07 -4.24 -8.67
C VAL A 42 0.59 -2.87 -8.73
N LEU A 43 1.26 -2.48 -7.64
CA LEU A 43 1.83 -1.16 -7.44
C LEU A 43 3.28 -1.31 -6.98
N ASN A 44 4.23 -0.70 -7.67
CA ASN A 44 5.64 -0.72 -7.27
C ASN A 44 6.02 0.61 -6.61
N GLY A 45 6.80 0.55 -5.53
CA GLY A 45 7.43 1.73 -4.95
C GLY A 45 8.16 1.50 -3.63
N TYR A 46 8.79 2.57 -3.16
CA TYR A 46 9.49 2.59 -1.88
C TYR A 46 8.54 2.78 -0.71
N LEU A 47 8.66 1.91 0.30
CA LEU A 47 8.03 2.11 1.59
C LEU A 47 8.77 3.21 2.37
N ARG A 48 8.06 4.27 2.73
CA ARG A 48 8.61 5.36 3.55
C ARG A 48 8.09 5.28 4.98
N ASN A 49 8.89 5.70 5.95
CA ASN A 49 8.40 5.88 7.31
C ASN A 49 7.25 6.91 7.30
N PHE A 50 6.08 6.51 7.80
CA PHE A 50 4.94 7.41 7.97
C PHE A 50 4.85 7.90 9.42
N ASN A 51 4.85 6.96 10.38
CA ASN A 51 4.94 7.25 11.81
C ASN A 51 5.67 6.09 12.53
N SER A 52 5.57 5.99 13.86
CA SER A 52 6.19 4.92 14.65
C SER A 52 5.66 3.53 14.29
N GLU A 53 4.40 3.41 13.87
CA GLU A 53 3.70 2.13 13.66
C GLU A 53 3.54 1.73 12.19
N TYR A 54 3.59 2.68 11.25
CA TYR A 54 3.25 2.44 9.83
C TYR A 54 4.33 2.93 8.85
N PHE A 55 4.48 2.17 7.77
CA PHE A 55 5.02 2.65 6.50
C PHE A 55 3.89 3.29 5.67
N GLY A 56 4.26 4.23 4.81
CA GLY A 56 3.36 4.91 3.89
C GLY A 56 3.88 4.86 2.46
N MET A 57 2.98 4.63 1.51
CA MET A 57 3.26 4.75 0.08
C MET A 57 2.23 5.67 -0.57
N LYS A 58 2.70 6.70 -1.26
CA LYS A 58 1.84 7.74 -1.84
C LYS A 58 1.40 7.36 -3.24
N PHE A 59 0.14 7.65 -3.55
CA PHE A 59 -0.49 7.36 -4.83
C PHE A 59 -1.20 8.59 -5.39
N SER A 60 -1.45 8.56 -6.69
CA SER A 60 -2.34 9.53 -7.33
C SER A 60 -3.79 9.08 -7.22
N HIS A 61 -4.71 10.05 -7.21
CA HIS A 61 -6.16 9.79 -7.26
C HIS A 61 -6.55 8.91 -8.45
N LYS A 62 -5.91 9.12 -9.60
CA LYS A 62 -6.15 8.34 -10.83
C LYS A 62 -5.93 6.84 -10.62
N ILE A 63 -4.94 6.45 -9.82
CA ILE A 63 -4.68 5.04 -9.50
C ILE A 63 -5.83 4.50 -8.64
N MET A 64 -6.23 5.23 -7.58
CA MET A 64 -7.36 4.79 -6.77
C MET A 64 -8.63 4.62 -7.59
N GLU A 65 -8.98 5.59 -8.43
CA GLU A 65 -10.17 5.53 -9.28
C GLU A 65 -10.12 4.37 -10.28
N ALA A 66 -8.99 4.18 -10.97
CA ALA A 66 -8.84 3.13 -11.98
C ALA A 66 -9.01 1.71 -11.41
N PHE A 67 -8.56 1.50 -10.17
CA PHE A 67 -8.69 0.22 -9.47
C PHE A 67 -9.91 0.18 -8.55
N GLY A 68 -10.73 1.25 -8.52
CA GLY A 68 -11.88 1.38 -7.64
C GLY A 68 -11.51 1.30 -6.15
N LEU A 69 -10.32 1.73 -5.75
CA LEU A 69 -9.89 1.73 -4.36
C LEU A 69 -10.57 2.84 -3.58
N GLU A 70 -11.01 2.50 -2.38
CA GLU A 70 -11.77 3.34 -1.46
C GLU A 70 -10.93 3.72 -0.24
N TYR A 71 -11.11 4.95 0.22
CA TYR A 71 -10.57 5.42 1.49
C TYR A 71 -11.25 4.70 2.66
N ASN A 72 -10.52 4.60 3.75
CA ASN A 72 -11.00 4.02 4.99
C ASN A 72 -11.44 2.54 4.98
N LYS A 73 -11.37 1.86 3.83
CA LYS A 73 -11.50 0.42 3.69
C LYS A 73 -10.17 -0.26 4.00
N GLU A 74 -10.21 -1.39 4.70
CA GLU A 74 -9.04 -2.25 4.91
C GLU A 74 -8.86 -3.19 3.72
N TYR A 75 -7.61 -3.40 3.32
CA TYR A 75 -7.19 -4.25 2.22
C TYR A 75 -6.15 -5.24 2.70
N GLU A 76 -6.15 -6.42 2.07
CA GLU A 76 -5.01 -7.32 2.10
C GLU A 76 -4.04 -6.91 0.99
N VAL A 77 -2.76 -6.80 1.34
CA VAL A 77 -1.71 -6.48 0.39
C VAL A 77 -0.62 -7.54 0.46
N GLU A 78 -0.26 -8.07 -0.69
CA GLU A 78 0.93 -8.87 -0.85
C GLU A 78 2.12 -7.96 -1.15
N VAL A 79 3.17 -8.07 -0.33
CA VAL A 79 4.39 -7.28 -0.42
C VAL A 79 5.56 -8.19 -0.75
N GLU A 80 6.30 -7.85 -1.79
CA GLU A 80 7.50 -8.56 -2.27
C GLU A 80 8.67 -7.59 -2.42
N GLU A 81 9.86 -7.96 -1.95
CA GLU A 81 11.08 -7.18 -2.13
C GLU A 81 11.62 -7.36 -3.54
N GLU A 82 11.92 -6.25 -4.22
CA GLU A 82 12.67 -6.30 -5.48
C GLU A 82 14.16 -6.62 -5.17
N LYS A 83 14.76 -7.54 -5.94
CA LYS A 83 16.10 -8.10 -5.67
C LYS A 83 17.23 -7.15 -6.03
#